data_AF-A0A2E5ZI88-F1
#
_entry.id   AF-A0A2E5ZI88-F1
#
_cell.length_a   1.000
_cell.length_b   1.000
_cell.length_c   1.000
_cell.angle_alpha   90.00
_cell.angle_beta   90.00
_cell.angle_gamma   90.00
#
_symmetry.space_group_name_H-M   'P 1'
#
loop_
_entity.id
_entity.type
_entity.pdbx_description
1 polymer ?
#
loop_
_entity_poly.entity_id
_entity_poly.type
_entity_poly.pdbx_seq_one_letter_code
_entity_poly.pdbx_strand_id
1 'polypeptide(L)'
;MILRRRKALAFRRDGDQTTVLLGPDERDLVAHLAGQFHAVVADDDDPHLTRLYPTAYVDDADLQDDFASLVHDDLVRTRLDAADLVMATARVDALDDDELAAWMQVLNGLRLLLGTRLDVSEEDGFDPEADDAPQRALLAWLGFLLEEAVGAASDE
;
A
#
# COMPACT_ATOMS: atom_id res chain seq x y z
N MET A 1 -7.37 -20.83 26.42
CA MET A 1 -8.23 -20.54 25.26
C MET A 1 -7.34 -20.64 24.03
N ILE A 2 -7.54 -21.65 23.19
CA ILE A 2 -6.64 -22.00 22.09
C ILE A 2 -6.78 -20.92 21.00
N LEU A 3 -5.75 -20.11 20.77
CA LEU A 3 -5.65 -19.28 19.57
C LEU A 3 -5.63 -20.24 18.38
N ARG A 4 -6.73 -20.29 17.60
CA ARG A 4 -6.69 -20.89 16.27
C ARG A 4 -5.67 -20.06 15.48
N ARG A 5 -4.53 -20.65 15.09
CA ARG A 5 -3.66 -20.07 14.06
C ARG A 5 -4.56 -19.80 12.85
N ARG A 6 -4.82 -18.52 12.55
CA ARG A 6 -5.40 -18.12 11.25
C ARG A 6 -4.46 -18.69 10.20
N LYS A 7 -5.00 -19.43 9.23
CA LYS A 7 -4.20 -19.88 8.10
C LYS A 7 -3.83 -18.63 7.32
N ALA A 8 -2.54 -18.37 7.11
CA ALA A 8 -2.06 -17.35 6.19
C ALA A 8 -2.75 -17.50 4.83
N LEU A 9 -3.32 -16.42 4.33
CA LEU A 9 -4.12 -16.39 3.11
C LEU A 9 -3.39 -15.67 1.96
N ALA A 10 -2.57 -14.67 2.25
CA ALA A 10 -1.82 -13.92 1.24
C ALA A 10 -0.29 -14.09 1.36
N PHE A 11 0.25 -14.10 2.58
CA PHE A 11 1.68 -14.18 2.83
C PHE A 11 1.99 -15.17 3.93
N ARG A 12 3.06 -15.94 3.77
CA ARG A 12 3.52 -16.89 4.78
C ARG A 12 5.03 -16.75 4.97
N ARG A 13 5.44 -16.43 6.19
CA ARG A 13 6.83 -16.38 6.60
C ARG A 13 7.44 -17.78 6.74
N ASP A 14 8.64 -17.97 6.22
CA ASP A 14 9.48 -19.16 6.36
C ASP A 14 10.95 -18.72 6.52
N GLY A 15 11.40 -18.53 7.77
CA GLY A 15 12.73 -18.01 8.07
C GLY A 15 12.90 -16.56 7.65
N ASP A 16 13.84 -16.31 6.73
CA ASP A 16 14.16 -15.00 6.14
C ASP A 16 13.38 -14.70 4.85
N GLN A 17 12.54 -15.64 4.40
CA GLN A 17 11.74 -15.46 3.20
C GLN A 17 10.24 -15.46 3.49
N THR A 18 9.49 -14.74 2.67
CA THR A 18 8.04 -14.66 2.74
C THR A 18 7.44 -15.20 1.46
N THR A 19 6.83 -16.40 1.52
CA THR A 19 6.09 -16.97 0.38
C THR A 19 4.84 -16.12 0.08
N VAL A 20 4.65 -15.77 -1.18
CA VAL A 20 3.43 -15.10 -1.67
C VAL A 20 2.42 -16.15 -2.12
N LEU A 21 1.26 -16.18 -1.48
CA LEU A 21 0.19 -17.17 -1.69
C LEU A 21 -0.90 -16.69 -2.66
N LEU A 22 -0.76 -15.47 -3.19
CA LEU A 22 -1.67 -14.87 -4.17
C LEU A 22 -1.72 -15.68 -5.48
N GLY A 23 -2.91 -15.77 -6.06
CA GLY A 23 -3.10 -16.35 -7.38
C GLY A 23 -2.50 -15.49 -8.50
N PRO A 24 -2.39 -16.02 -9.74
CA PRO A 24 -1.80 -15.29 -10.87
C PRO A 24 -2.56 -13.99 -11.18
N ASP A 25 -3.90 -14.01 -11.14
CA ASP A 25 -4.71 -12.82 -11.42
C ASP A 25 -4.54 -11.73 -10.36
N GLU A 26 -4.42 -12.13 -9.09
CA GLU A 26 -4.17 -11.21 -7.97
C GLU A 26 -2.78 -10.57 -8.08
N ARG A 27 -1.77 -11.36 -8.44
CA ARG A 27 -0.40 -10.87 -8.69
C ARG A 27 -0.35 -9.88 -9.85
N ASP A 28 -1.07 -10.18 -10.93
CA ASP A 28 -1.17 -9.30 -12.09
C ASP A 28 -1.89 -8.00 -11.74
N LEU A 29 -2.92 -8.07 -10.88
CA LEU A 29 -3.60 -6.90 -10.34
C LEU A 29 -2.65 -6.06 -9.46
N VAL A 30 -1.88 -6.67 -8.55
CA VAL A 30 -0.88 -5.95 -7.74
C VAL A 30 0.14 -5.23 -8.64
N ALA A 31 0.70 -5.93 -9.63
CA ALA A 31 1.66 -5.34 -10.57
C ALA A 31 1.05 -4.16 -11.35
N HIS A 32 -0.19 -4.31 -11.81
CA HIS A 32 -0.90 -3.25 -12.52
C HIS A 32 -1.14 -2.02 -11.64
N LEU A 33 -1.62 -2.23 -10.42
CA LEU A 33 -1.86 -1.15 -9.45
C LEU A 33 -0.56 -0.46 -9.04
N ALA A 34 0.54 -1.21 -8.87
CA ALA A 34 1.86 -0.63 -8.61
C ALA A 34 2.33 0.27 -9.76
N GLY A 35 2.11 -0.13 -11.01
CA GLY A 35 2.41 0.71 -12.18
C GLY A 35 1.55 1.97 -12.25
N GLN A 36 0.26 1.87 -11.89
CA GLN A 36 -0.61 3.06 -11.78
C GLN A 36 -0.15 3.99 -10.66
N PHE A 37 0.20 3.44 -9.50
CA PHE A 37 0.73 4.20 -8.36
C PHE A 37 2.03 4.92 -8.74
N HIS A 38 2.97 4.22 -9.39
CA HIS A 38 4.19 4.82 -9.91
C HIS A 38 3.88 5.99 -10.83
N ALA A 39 2.98 5.82 -11.80
CA ALA A 39 2.64 6.87 -12.76
C ALA A 39 2.09 8.12 -12.07
N VAL A 40 1.18 7.96 -11.10
CA VAL A 40 0.60 9.11 -10.34
C VAL A 40 1.68 9.79 -9.48
N VAL A 41 2.52 9.03 -8.79
CA VAL A 41 3.60 9.59 -7.95
C VAL A 41 4.67 10.29 -8.81
N ALA A 42 4.93 9.81 -10.03
CA ALA A 42 5.89 10.44 -10.93
C ALA A 42 5.38 11.75 -11.54
N ASP A 43 4.07 11.89 -11.74
CA ASP A 43 3.44 13.13 -12.19
C ASP A 43 3.44 14.19 -11.08
N ASP A 44 3.23 13.73 -9.83
CA ASP A 44 3.36 14.52 -8.60
C ASP A 44 2.50 15.81 -8.56
N ASP A 45 1.43 15.85 -9.35
CA ASP A 45 0.50 16.97 -9.47
C ASP A 45 -0.90 16.65 -8.94
N ASP A 46 -1.13 15.39 -8.53
CA ASP A 46 -2.43 14.92 -8.09
C ASP A 46 -2.74 15.37 -6.64
N PRO A 47 -3.82 16.14 -6.41
CA PRO A 47 -4.18 16.63 -5.07
C PRO A 47 -4.47 15.50 -4.06
N HIS A 48 -4.82 14.29 -4.53
CA HIS A 48 -5.06 13.12 -3.70
C HIS A 48 -3.78 12.50 -3.14
N LEU A 49 -2.60 12.94 -3.58
CA LEU A 49 -1.31 12.52 -3.01
C LEU A 49 -1.05 13.13 -1.63
N THR A 50 -1.83 14.12 -1.19
CA THR A 50 -1.63 14.83 0.09
C THR A 50 -1.45 13.88 1.28
N ARG A 51 -2.22 12.79 1.37
CA ARG A 51 -2.10 11.82 2.48
C ARG A 51 -0.84 10.96 2.42
N LEU A 52 -0.13 10.93 1.29
CA LEU A 52 1.14 10.20 1.16
C LEU A 52 2.32 10.98 1.73
N TYR A 53 2.23 12.31 1.82
CA TYR A 53 3.31 13.16 2.27
C TYR A 53 3.02 13.69 3.68
N PRO A 54 3.85 13.37 4.69
CA PRO A 54 3.56 13.73 6.08
C PRO A 54 3.50 15.25 6.31
N THR A 55 2.53 15.68 7.12
CA THR A 55 2.54 17.03 7.72
C THR A 55 3.30 16.98 9.04
N ALA A 56 4.50 17.58 9.08
CA ALA A 56 5.32 17.64 10.28
C ALA A 56 4.93 18.82 11.19
N TYR A 57 4.49 19.93 10.59
CA TYR A 57 4.12 21.15 11.28
C TYR A 57 2.67 21.53 10.95
N VAL A 58 1.74 21.14 11.82
CA VAL A 58 0.29 21.36 11.60
C VAL A 58 -0.12 22.82 11.79
N ASP A 59 0.54 23.51 12.72
CA ASP A 59 0.17 24.88 13.14
C ASP A 59 1.07 25.97 12.53
N ASP A 60 2.05 25.60 11.69
CA ASP A 60 3.03 26.53 11.11
C ASP A 60 3.27 26.20 9.64
N ALA A 61 2.58 26.94 8.76
CA ALA A 61 2.63 26.72 7.31
C ALA A 61 4.00 27.04 6.71
N ASP A 62 4.69 28.06 7.21
CA ASP A 62 6.02 28.45 6.71
C ASP A 62 7.04 27.34 7.02
N LEU A 63 7.00 26.80 8.25
CA LEU A 63 7.85 25.65 8.61
C LEU A 63 7.46 24.36 7.88
N GLN A 64 6.18 24.16 7.59
CA GLN A 64 5.71 23.01 6.82
C GLN A 64 6.20 23.07 5.37
N ASP A 65 6.17 24.24 4.74
CA ASP A 65 6.65 24.45 3.36
C ASP A 65 8.16 24.23 3.29
N ASP A 66 8.93 24.79 4.23
CA ASP A 66 10.37 24.56 4.34
C ASP A 66 10.67 23.06 4.53
N PHE A 67 9.97 22.38 5.44
CA PHE A 67 10.13 20.95 5.65
C PHE A 67 9.81 20.13 4.40
N ALA A 68 8.67 20.40 3.75
CA ALA A 68 8.26 19.71 2.54
C ALA A 68 9.33 19.85 1.44
N SER A 69 9.84 21.06 1.23
CA SER A 69 10.89 21.32 0.23
C SER A 69 12.17 20.50 0.46
N LEU A 70 12.46 20.10 1.70
CA LEU A 70 13.65 19.35 2.06
C LEU A 70 13.50 17.83 1.87
N VAL A 71 12.29 17.28 2.02
CA VAL A 71 12.06 15.83 2.08
C VAL A 71 11.25 15.27 0.91
N HIS A 72 10.54 16.13 0.18
CA HIS A 72 9.56 15.71 -0.83
C HIS A 72 10.19 14.85 -1.93
N ASP A 73 11.27 15.30 -2.55
CA ASP A 73 11.96 14.57 -3.62
C ASP A 73 12.43 13.17 -3.17
N ASP A 74 12.91 13.06 -1.93
CA ASP A 74 13.33 11.79 -1.35
C ASP A 74 12.14 10.86 -1.09
N LEU A 75 11.00 11.40 -0.64
CA LEU A 75 9.76 10.64 -0.44
C LEU A 75 9.17 10.14 -1.76
N VAL A 76 9.21 10.97 -2.81
CA VAL A 76 8.82 10.62 -4.19
C VAL A 76 9.70 9.48 -4.67
N ARG A 77 11.03 9.66 -4.67
CA ARG A 77 11.98 8.63 -5.12
C ARG A 77 11.78 7.30 -4.41
N THR A 78 11.65 7.33 -3.08
CA THR A 78 11.43 6.10 -2.28
C THR A 78 10.16 5.35 -2.71
N ARG A 79 9.09 6.08 -3.04
CA ARG A 79 7.83 5.47 -3.51
C ARG A 79 7.96 4.88 -4.91
N LEU A 80 8.66 5.56 -5.81
CA LEU A 80 8.91 5.07 -7.17
C LEU A 80 9.76 3.80 -7.12
N ASP A 81 10.85 3.80 -6.35
CA ASP A 81 11.72 2.64 -6.17
C ASP A 81 10.95 1.44 -5.59
N ALA A 82 10.08 1.67 -4.60
CA ALA A 82 9.23 0.62 -4.04
C ALA A 82 8.21 0.09 -5.06
N ALA A 83 7.59 0.96 -5.86
CA ALA A 83 6.66 0.55 -6.90
C ALA A 83 7.34 -0.28 -7.99
N ASP A 84 8.55 0.11 -8.41
CA ASP A 84 9.37 -0.65 -9.34
C ASP A 84 9.72 -2.03 -8.80
N LEU A 85 10.10 -2.11 -7.52
CA LEU A 85 10.41 -3.39 -6.87
C LEU A 85 9.18 -4.30 -6.80
N VAL A 86 8.00 -3.76 -6.47
CA VAL A 86 6.74 -4.52 -6.48
C VAL A 86 6.41 -5.04 -7.88
N MET A 87 6.56 -4.21 -8.91
CA MET A 87 6.34 -4.63 -10.30
C MET A 87 7.29 -5.77 -10.72
N ALA A 88 8.56 -5.69 -10.32
CA ALA A 88 9.56 -6.73 -10.60
C ALA A 88 9.29 -8.04 -9.85
N THR A 89 8.73 -7.97 -8.65
CA THR A 89 8.57 -9.11 -7.73
C THR A 89 7.16 -9.68 -7.68
N ALA A 90 6.16 -9.03 -8.28
CA ALA A 90 4.76 -9.48 -8.31
C ALA A 90 4.58 -10.96 -8.71
N ARG A 91 5.44 -11.46 -9.60
CA ARG A 91 5.38 -12.83 -10.14
C ARG A 91 6.34 -13.82 -9.49
N VAL A 92 7.10 -13.41 -8.47
CA VAL A 92 8.04 -14.31 -7.77
C VAL A 92 7.35 -15.07 -6.62
N ASP A 93 7.79 -16.28 -6.31
CA ASP A 93 7.11 -17.13 -5.33
C ASP A 93 7.39 -16.72 -3.88
N ALA A 94 8.53 -16.08 -3.61
CA ALA A 94 8.94 -15.66 -2.29
C ALA A 94 9.66 -14.31 -2.35
N LEU A 95 9.43 -13.48 -1.33
CA LEU A 95 10.04 -12.17 -1.14
C LEU A 95 11.07 -12.24 -0.01
N ASP A 96 12.14 -11.46 -0.13
CA ASP A 96 12.97 -11.11 1.04
C ASP A 96 12.34 -9.98 1.88
N ASP A 97 13.05 -9.53 2.91
CA ASP A 97 12.57 -8.51 3.85
C ASP A 97 12.41 -7.13 3.21
N ASP A 98 13.32 -6.75 2.32
CA ASP A 98 13.30 -5.45 1.65
C ASP A 98 12.17 -5.43 0.60
N GLU A 99 11.99 -6.53 -0.13
CA GLU A 99 10.89 -6.73 -1.07
C GLU A 99 9.55 -6.71 -0.34
N LEU A 100 9.39 -7.42 0.79
CA LEU A 100 8.17 -7.37 1.59
C LEU A 100 7.88 -5.96 2.12
N ALA A 101 8.91 -5.23 2.54
CA ALA A 101 8.78 -3.85 2.99
C ALA A 101 8.28 -2.92 1.86
N ALA A 102 8.81 -3.08 0.65
CA ALA A 102 8.35 -2.33 -0.52
C ALA A 102 6.88 -2.65 -0.86
N TRP A 103 6.48 -3.92 -0.79
CA TRP A 103 5.09 -4.32 -0.94
C TRP A 103 4.18 -3.64 0.09
N MET A 104 4.55 -3.63 1.38
CA MET A 104 3.77 -2.94 2.41
C MET A 104 3.66 -1.43 2.13
N GLN A 105 4.75 -0.80 1.68
CA GLN A 105 4.75 0.63 1.35
C GLN A 105 3.79 0.96 0.19
N VAL A 106 3.82 0.18 -0.89
CA VAL A 106 2.96 0.38 -2.07
C VAL A 106 1.50 0.06 -1.74
N LEU A 107 1.22 -1.03 -1.04
CA LEU A 107 -0.14 -1.39 -0.61
C LEU A 107 -0.76 -0.29 0.27
N ASN A 108 0.01 0.24 1.22
CA ASN A 108 -0.45 1.36 2.04
C ASN A 108 -0.64 2.64 1.20
N GLY A 109 0.29 2.94 0.28
CA GLY A 109 0.19 4.09 -0.61
C GLY A 109 -1.08 4.06 -1.47
N LEU A 110 -1.37 2.91 -2.10
CA LEU A 110 -2.60 2.67 -2.85
C LEU A 110 -3.85 2.84 -1.98
N ARG A 111 -3.83 2.32 -0.74
CA ARG A 111 -4.95 2.47 0.21
C ARG A 111 -5.23 3.93 0.52
N LEU A 112 -4.18 4.72 0.79
CA LEU A 112 -4.31 6.14 1.10
C LEU A 112 -4.82 6.94 -0.10
N LEU A 113 -4.29 6.67 -1.28
CA LEU A 113 -4.70 7.34 -2.52
C LEU A 113 -6.16 7.04 -2.86
N LEU A 114 -6.55 5.76 -2.82
CA LEU A 114 -7.91 5.33 -3.12
C LEU A 114 -8.91 5.84 -2.08
N GLY A 115 -8.57 5.74 -0.79
CA GLY A 115 -9.42 6.25 0.29
C GLY A 115 -9.63 7.76 0.23
N THR A 116 -8.64 8.52 -0.25
CA THR A 116 -8.77 9.98 -0.46
C THR A 116 -9.66 10.30 -1.65
N ARG A 117 -9.61 9.51 -2.74
CA ARG A 117 -10.48 9.70 -3.91
C ARG A 117 -11.93 9.35 -3.65
N LEU A 118 -12.18 8.36 -2.81
CA LEU A 118 -13.54 7.95 -2.46
C LEU A 118 -14.19 8.84 -1.39
N ASP A 119 -13.42 9.70 -0.73
CA ASP A 119 -13.86 10.51 0.42
C ASP A 119 -14.54 9.67 1.52
N VAL A 120 -14.06 8.44 1.71
CA VAL A 120 -14.68 7.46 2.62
C VAL A 120 -14.20 7.68 4.05
N SER A 121 -15.15 7.76 4.98
CA SER A 121 -14.93 7.75 6.41
C SER A 121 -15.18 6.36 7.01
N GLU A 122 -14.67 6.10 8.22
CA GLU A 122 -14.93 4.84 8.93
C GLU A 122 -16.42 4.62 9.27
N GLU A 123 -17.23 5.67 9.20
CA GLU A 123 -18.67 5.63 9.48
C GLU A 123 -19.51 5.18 8.27
N ASP A 124 -18.91 5.11 7.08
CA ASP A 124 -19.61 4.73 5.86
C ASP A 124 -19.79 3.20 5.81
N GLY A 125 -21.03 2.74 5.94
CA GLY A 125 -21.37 1.33 5.71
C GLY A 125 -21.09 0.90 4.26
N PHE A 126 -20.91 -0.41 4.05
CA PHE A 126 -20.76 -0.97 2.69
C PHE A 126 -22.13 -1.23 2.06
N ASP A 127 -22.42 -0.55 0.96
CA ASP A 127 -23.56 -0.82 0.07
C ASP A 127 -23.06 -1.51 -1.22
N PRO A 128 -23.42 -2.79 -1.47
CA PRO A 128 -22.98 -3.50 -2.67
C PRO A 128 -23.57 -2.96 -3.97
N GLU A 129 -24.63 -2.17 -3.91
CA GLU A 129 -25.30 -1.60 -5.10
C GLU A 129 -24.83 -0.17 -5.42
N ALA A 130 -23.93 0.40 -4.61
CA ALA A 130 -23.37 1.73 -4.85
C ALA A 130 -22.43 1.76 -6.06
N ASP A 131 -22.38 2.89 -6.76
CA ASP A 131 -21.51 3.09 -7.93
C ASP A 131 -20.01 2.93 -7.60
N ASP A 132 -19.63 3.17 -6.34
CA ASP A 132 -18.27 3.06 -5.83
C ASP A 132 -17.96 1.71 -5.14
N ALA A 133 -18.90 0.76 -5.16
CA ALA A 133 -18.75 -0.55 -4.52
C ALA A 133 -17.50 -1.31 -4.99
N PRO A 134 -17.11 -1.32 -6.29
CA PRO A 134 -15.86 -1.95 -6.73
C PRO A 134 -14.61 -1.34 -6.10
N GLN A 135 -14.57 -0.01 -5.97
CA GLN A 135 -13.46 0.73 -5.40
C GLN A 135 -13.38 0.52 -3.88
N ARG A 136 -14.53 0.44 -3.19
CA ARG A 136 -14.59 0.06 -1.77
C ARG A 136 -14.13 -1.37 -1.55
N ALA A 137 -14.49 -2.30 -2.42
CA ALA A 137 -14.02 -3.69 -2.36
C ALA A 137 -12.50 -3.78 -2.58
N LEU A 138 -11.97 -3.01 -3.53
CA LEU A 138 -10.52 -2.90 -3.74
C LEU A 138 -9.81 -2.31 -2.53
N LEU A 139 -10.35 -1.24 -1.92
CA LEU A 139 -9.81 -0.64 -0.71
C LEU A 139 -9.74 -1.65 0.45
N ALA A 140 -10.80 -2.44 0.63
CA ALA A 140 -10.85 -3.49 1.65
C ALA A 140 -9.83 -4.60 1.37
N TRP A 141 -9.68 -5.03 0.12
CA TRP A 141 -8.70 -6.05 -0.27
C TRP A 141 -7.26 -5.57 -0.08
N LEU A 142 -6.93 -4.33 -0.46
CA LEU A 142 -5.62 -3.73 -0.21
C LEU A 142 -5.31 -3.67 1.29
N GLY A 143 -6.30 -3.30 2.12
CA GLY A 143 -6.17 -3.29 3.58
C GLY A 143 -5.88 -4.68 4.14
N PHE A 144 -6.60 -5.70 3.66
CA PHE A 144 -6.36 -7.09 4.03
C PHE A 144 -4.97 -7.58 3.64
N LEU A 145 -4.50 -7.29 2.42
CA LEU A 145 -3.15 -7.66 1.99
C LEU A 145 -2.07 -7.01 2.85
N LEU A 146 -2.26 -5.73 3.19
CA LEU A 146 -1.34 -5.01 4.06
C LEU A 146 -1.31 -5.62 5.48
N GLU A 147 -2.47 -5.97 6.05
CA GLU A 147 -2.56 -6.65 7.34
C GLU A 147 -1.79 -7.99 7.33
N GLU A 148 -1.98 -8.81 6.29
CA GLU A 148 -1.29 -10.10 6.16
C GLU A 148 0.22 -9.92 5.95
N ALA A 149 0.66 -8.91 5.19
CA ALA A 149 2.07 -8.61 4.98
C ALA A 149 2.77 -8.15 6.28
N VAL A 150 2.12 -7.25 7.05
CA VAL A 150 2.61 -6.83 8.37
C VAL A 150 2.65 -8.00 9.35
N GLY A 151 1.64 -8.87 9.32
CA GLY A 151 1.61 -10.10 10.11
C GLY A 151 2.80 -11.00 9.77
N ALA A 152 3.05 -11.25 8.49
CA ALA A 152 4.18 -12.07 8.04
C ALA A 152 5.55 -11.47 8.43
N ALA A 153 5.69 -10.15 8.42
CA ALA A 153 6.91 -9.46 8.85
C ALA A 153 7.16 -9.52 10.37
N SER A 154 6.09 -9.73 11.16
CA SER A 154 6.14 -9.74 12.62
C SER A 154 6.28 -11.15 13.22
N ASP A 155 6.08 -12.19 12.40
CA ASP A 155 6.22 -13.60 12.81
C ASP A 155 7.70 -14.02 12.79
N GLU A 156 8.39 -13.90 13.93
CA GLU A 156 9.73 -14.48 14.21
C GLU A 156 9.68 -15.96 14.65
#